data_AF-M1EHF5-F1
#
_entry.id   AF-M1EHF5-F1
#
_cell.length_a   1.000
_cell.length_b   1.000
_cell.length_c   1.000
_cell.angle_alpha   90.00
_cell.angle_beta   90.00
_cell.angle_gamma   90.00
#
_symmetry.space_group_name_H-M   'P 1'
#
loop_
_entity.id
_entity.type
_entity.pdbx_description
1 polymer ?
#
loop_
_entity_poly.entity_id
_entity_poly.type
_entity_poly.pdbx_seq_one_letter_code
_entity_poly.pdbx_strand_id
1 'polypeptide(L)'
;MNQFRMLFSTCRIPGITRDSVISYFRTESEGHSPTHIAVLCRGRVFVFDIIHEGCLITPPEIYRQLTYIHRKCHSEPDGPGIAALTSEERTQWAKAREYLISLDPENLTMLEKIQSSLLVYSIEDSSPHVTPEDYSQVTTMTLTGDPTVRWGDKSYNLISFSNGVFGCSCDHAPFDGMVMVNISHYINEKVFENEGRWKGSEKVRDISLPEELVFTVDDKILNDINQAKAQFLKQASDLQIVVYPFTSFGKNLTKKKLLHPDTFIQLALQLAYYRLYGRPGSCYETATTRCFYHGRTETMRSCTIEALRWCQSMQDPSTGLLERQQKMLQAFAKHNKMMKDFSAGKGFDRHLLGLLLIAKEEGLPVPELFTDPLFSKSGGGGNFVLSTSLIGYFKVQGVAVPMVHNGYGFFYH
;
A
#
# COMPACT_ATOMS: atom_id res chain seq x y z
N MET A 1 -4.30 18.21 2.38
CA MET A 1 -4.73 17.18 3.37
C MET A 1 -5.89 16.30 2.89
N ASN A 2 -6.41 16.47 1.66
CA ASN A 2 -7.56 15.72 1.14
C ASN A 2 -7.43 14.18 1.31
N GLN A 3 -6.26 13.62 1.02
CA GLN A 3 -6.03 12.17 1.11
C GLN A 3 -6.35 11.54 2.49
N PHE A 4 -6.29 12.29 3.59
CA PHE A 4 -6.66 11.78 4.92
C PHE A 4 -8.14 11.41 5.03
N ARG A 5 -9.00 12.02 4.20
CA ARG A 5 -10.43 11.66 4.12
C ARG A 5 -10.65 10.25 3.59
N MET A 6 -9.65 9.69 2.92
CA MET A 6 -9.72 8.36 2.32
C MET A 6 -9.26 7.25 3.25
N LEU A 7 -8.77 7.58 4.45
CA LEU A 7 -8.22 6.58 5.37
C LEU A 7 -9.32 5.72 5.97
N PHE A 8 -10.40 6.34 6.45
CA PHE A 8 -11.51 5.64 7.07
C PHE A 8 -12.71 5.58 6.15
N SER A 9 -13.58 4.58 6.35
CA SER A 9 -14.86 4.47 5.66
C SER A 9 -14.76 4.67 4.16
N THR A 10 -13.72 4.11 3.55
CA THR A 10 -13.45 4.25 2.12
C THR A 10 -13.15 2.87 1.54
N CYS A 11 -13.79 2.57 0.42
CA CYS A 11 -13.65 1.28 -0.26
C CYS A 11 -13.76 1.47 -1.76
N ARG A 12 -12.93 0.74 -2.50
CA ARG A 12 -13.11 0.56 -3.94
C ARG A 12 -14.26 -0.40 -4.22
N ILE A 13 -14.93 -0.23 -5.35
CA ILE A 13 -15.97 -1.10 -5.87
C ILE A 13 -15.54 -1.55 -7.26
N PRO A 14 -15.48 -2.87 -7.53
CA PRO A 14 -15.09 -3.36 -8.84
C PRO A 14 -16.13 -2.97 -9.90
N GLY A 15 -15.67 -2.59 -11.08
CA GLY A 15 -16.53 -2.37 -12.25
C GLY A 15 -16.05 -3.14 -13.46
N ILE A 16 -16.94 -3.42 -14.41
CA ILE A 16 -16.62 -4.25 -15.59
C ILE A 16 -15.42 -3.69 -16.37
N THR A 17 -15.34 -2.37 -16.54
CA THR A 17 -14.24 -1.69 -17.26
C THR A 17 -13.50 -0.66 -16.41
N ARG A 18 -14.10 -0.20 -15.31
CA ARG A 18 -13.56 0.85 -14.45
C ARG A 18 -14.17 0.72 -13.06
N ASP A 19 -13.30 0.58 -12.06
CA ASP A 19 -13.67 0.61 -10.65
C ASP A 19 -14.05 2.02 -10.20
N SER A 20 -14.80 2.11 -9.10
CA SER A 20 -15.08 3.38 -8.41
C SER A 20 -14.53 3.36 -6.98
N VAL A 21 -14.21 4.53 -6.44
CA VAL A 21 -13.85 4.69 -5.03
C VAL A 21 -15.00 5.40 -4.35
N ILE A 22 -15.53 4.81 -3.28
CA ILE A 22 -16.55 5.43 -2.44
C ILE A 22 -15.94 5.75 -1.09
N SER A 23 -16.04 7.02 -0.68
CA SER A 23 -15.70 7.47 0.66
C SER A 23 -16.98 7.91 1.38
N TYR A 24 -17.30 7.22 2.47
CA TYR A 24 -18.41 7.52 3.36
C TYR A 24 -17.97 8.38 4.55
N PHE A 25 -16.67 8.66 4.68
CA PHE A 25 -16.11 9.48 5.73
C PHE A 25 -16.63 10.91 5.66
N ARG A 26 -17.04 11.44 6.82
CA ARG A 26 -17.41 12.84 7.01
C ARG A 26 -16.80 13.36 8.29
N THR A 27 -16.38 14.62 8.29
CA THR A 27 -16.08 15.31 9.56
C THR A 27 -17.38 15.63 10.29
N GLU A 28 -17.32 15.92 11.60
CA GLU A 28 -18.51 16.29 12.38
C GLU A 28 -19.30 17.45 11.73
N SER A 29 -18.59 18.43 11.15
CA SER A 29 -19.19 19.56 10.43
C SER A 29 -19.90 19.19 9.12
N GLU A 30 -19.61 18.03 8.55
CA GLU A 30 -20.19 17.52 7.29
C GLU A 30 -21.34 16.53 7.52
N GLY A 31 -21.54 16.13 8.79
CA GLY A 31 -22.63 15.27 9.23
C GLY A 31 -22.15 13.89 9.71
N HIS A 32 -23.05 12.91 9.61
CA HIS A 32 -22.80 11.57 10.11
C HIS A 32 -21.70 10.85 9.32
N SER A 33 -20.81 10.16 10.03
CA SER A 33 -19.84 9.20 9.50
C SER A 33 -20.12 7.82 10.11
N PRO A 34 -19.95 6.71 9.37
CA PRO A 34 -20.11 5.37 9.91
C PRO A 34 -19.25 5.14 11.16
N THR A 35 -19.77 4.38 12.12
CA THR A 35 -19.15 4.15 13.44
C THR A 35 -18.83 2.69 13.72
N HIS A 36 -18.93 1.81 12.72
CA HIS A 36 -18.62 0.39 12.87
C HIS A 36 -17.30 0.00 12.20
N ILE A 37 -16.70 -1.09 12.65
CA ILE A 37 -15.60 -1.76 11.93
C ILE A 37 -16.09 -3.10 11.37
N ALA A 38 -15.40 -3.60 10.34
CA ALA A 38 -15.59 -4.96 9.86
C ALA A 38 -14.41 -5.83 10.30
N VAL A 39 -14.67 -7.02 10.83
CA VAL A 39 -13.65 -7.99 11.27
C VAL A 39 -13.74 -9.22 10.39
N LEU A 40 -12.61 -9.63 9.81
CA LEU A 40 -12.48 -10.84 9.01
C LEU A 40 -11.76 -11.91 9.84
N CYS A 41 -12.32 -13.11 9.92
CA CYS A 41 -11.73 -14.23 10.63
C CYS A 41 -12.18 -15.57 10.01
N ARG A 42 -11.22 -16.40 9.61
CA ARG A 42 -11.46 -17.76 9.04
C ARG A 42 -12.56 -17.79 7.97
N GLY A 43 -12.45 -16.92 6.96
CA GLY A 43 -13.39 -16.85 5.84
C GLY A 43 -14.77 -16.24 6.16
N ARG A 44 -14.95 -15.67 7.35
CA ARG A 44 -16.21 -15.06 7.83
C ARG A 44 -16.04 -13.58 8.11
N VAL A 45 -17.14 -12.84 8.11
CA VAL A 45 -17.17 -11.38 8.29
C VAL A 45 -18.10 -11.01 9.43
N PHE A 46 -17.64 -10.13 10.31
CA PHE A 46 -18.43 -9.59 11.43
C PHE A 46 -18.38 -8.08 11.45
N VAL A 47 -19.38 -7.45 12.05
CA VAL A 47 -19.41 -6.00 12.31
C VAL A 47 -19.82 -5.70 13.74
N PHE A 48 -19.29 -4.62 14.29
CA PHE A 48 -19.77 -4.01 15.53
C PHE A 48 -19.43 -2.52 15.56
N ASP A 49 -20.27 -1.74 16.25
CA ASP A 49 -20.03 -0.31 16.48
C ASP A 49 -18.91 -0.09 17.50
N ILE A 50 -18.05 0.90 17.22
CA ILE A 50 -17.01 1.35 18.15
C ILE A 50 -17.50 2.48 19.07
N ILE A 51 -18.72 2.97 18.87
CA ILE A 51 -19.34 4.00 19.72
C ILE A 51 -20.45 3.36 20.56
N HIS A 52 -20.39 3.54 21.87
CA HIS A 52 -21.42 3.15 22.81
C HIS A 52 -21.75 4.33 23.73
N GLU A 53 -23.04 4.67 23.80
CA GLU A 53 -23.55 5.83 24.56
C GLU A 53 -22.81 7.14 24.21
N GLY A 54 -22.51 7.34 22.93
CA GLY A 54 -21.83 8.54 22.42
C GLY A 54 -20.32 8.60 22.67
N CYS A 55 -19.72 7.56 23.27
CA CYS A 55 -18.29 7.49 23.55
C CYS A 55 -17.63 6.28 22.87
N LEU A 56 -16.34 6.38 22.59
CA LEU A 56 -15.56 5.25 22.08
C LEU A 56 -15.54 4.08 23.09
N ILE A 57 -15.64 2.85 22.59
CA ILE A 57 -15.44 1.64 23.40
C ILE A 57 -13.96 1.48 23.80
N THR A 58 -13.72 0.89 24.96
CA THR A 58 -12.38 0.77 25.56
C THR A 58 -11.63 -0.49 25.09
N PRO A 59 -10.31 -0.61 25.32
CA PRO A 59 -9.59 -1.84 24.97
C PRO A 59 -10.15 -3.13 25.60
N PRO A 60 -10.59 -3.17 26.89
CA PRO A 60 -11.28 -4.35 27.43
C PRO A 60 -12.57 -4.71 26.69
N GLU A 61 -13.33 -3.72 26.23
CA GLU A 61 -14.56 -3.91 25.44
C GLU A 61 -14.25 -4.44 24.04
N ILE A 62 -13.27 -3.85 23.35
CA ILE A 62 -12.78 -4.33 22.04
C ILE A 62 -12.25 -5.76 22.19
N TYR A 63 -11.49 -6.06 23.24
CA TYR A 63 -10.99 -7.40 23.53
C TYR A 63 -12.12 -8.42 23.67
N ARG A 64 -13.23 -8.06 24.35
CA ARG A 64 -14.42 -8.92 24.43
C ARG A 64 -15.02 -9.19 23.04
N GLN A 65 -15.16 -8.16 22.20
CA GLN A 65 -15.69 -8.30 20.82
C GLN A 65 -14.82 -9.24 19.98
N LEU A 66 -13.50 -9.01 19.98
CA LEU A 66 -12.55 -9.83 19.22
C LEU A 66 -12.46 -11.27 19.77
N THR A 67 -12.51 -11.45 21.08
CA THR A 67 -12.51 -12.78 21.72
C THR A 67 -13.76 -13.57 21.34
N TYR A 68 -14.93 -12.94 21.29
CA TYR A 68 -16.15 -13.59 20.83
C TYR A 68 -16.01 -14.08 19.40
N ILE A 69 -15.56 -13.22 18.48
CA ILE A 69 -15.36 -13.56 17.06
C ILE A 69 -14.36 -14.70 16.92
N HIS A 70 -13.18 -14.56 17.55
CA HIS A 70 -12.12 -15.55 17.47
C HIS A 70 -12.58 -16.91 17.97
N ARG A 71 -13.23 -16.97 19.16
CA ARG A 71 -13.74 -18.23 19.72
C ARG A 71 -14.79 -18.88 18.82
N LYS A 72 -15.76 -18.10 18.31
CA LYS A 72 -16.80 -18.60 17.43
C LYS A 72 -16.21 -19.22 16.15
N CYS A 73 -15.30 -18.49 15.49
CA CYS A 73 -14.66 -18.97 14.27
C CYS A 73 -13.78 -20.21 14.50
N HIS A 74 -13.16 -20.35 15.68
CA HIS A 74 -12.31 -21.51 15.99
C HIS A 74 -13.08 -22.74 16.48
N SER A 75 -14.35 -22.59 16.86
CA SER A 75 -15.25 -23.70 17.22
C SER A 75 -16.05 -24.25 16.04
N GLU A 76 -16.01 -23.60 14.89
CA GLU A 76 -16.82 -23.90 13.71
C GLU A 76 -15.92 -24.08 12.46
N PRO A 77 -16.41 -24.71 11.38
CA PRO A 77 -15.70 -24.74 10.12
C PRO A 77 -15.45 -23.34 9.56
N ASP A 78 -14.47 -23.25 8.65
CA ASP A 78 -14.21 -22.01 7.92
C ASP A 78 -15.44 -21.57 7.12
N GLY A 79 -15.66 -20.26 7.08
CA GLY A 79 -16.72 -19.67 6.29
C GLY A 79 -16.46 -19.76 4.78
N PRO A 80 -17.40 -19.22 3.97
CA PRO A 80 -17.30 -19.32 2.51
C PRO A 80 -16.08 -18.59 1.94
N GLY A 81 -15.51 -17.60 2.63
CA GLY A 81 -14.29 -16.92 2.17
C GLY A 81 -14.52 -15.86 1.10
N ILE A 82 -15.69 -15.20 1.08
CA ILE A 82 -16.09 -14.16 0.10
C ILE A 82 -15.01 -13.08 -0.10
N ALA A 83 -14.29 -12.72 0.96
CA ALA A 83 -13.23 -11.72 0.90
C ALA A 83 -12.12 -12.06 -0.12
N ALA A 84 -11.89 -13.33 -0.41
CA ALA A 84 -10.89 -13.76 -1.39
C ALA A 84 -11.20 -13.25 -2.80
N LEU A 85 -12.48 -13.03 -3.14
CA LEU A 85 -12.86 -12.48 -4.45
C LEU A 85 -12.28 -11.07 -4.69
N THR A 86 -11.96 -10.33 -3.63
CA THR A 86 -11.33 -9.00 -3.76
C THR A 86 -9.88 -9.06 -4.29
N SER A 87 -9.27 -10.24 -4.31
CA SER A 87 -7.92 -10.49 -4.83
C SER A 87 -7.87 -10.81 -6.33
N GLU A 88 -9.03 -10.97 -6.98
CA GLU A 88 -9.11 -11.33 -8.39
C GLU A 88 -8.80 -10.18 -9.35
N GLU A 89 -8.65 -10.57 -10.62
CA GLU A 89 -8.72 -9.65 -11.75
C GLU A 89 -10.02 -8.81 -11.68
N ARG A 90 -9.94 -7.53 -12.03
CA ARG A 90 -10.97 -6.53 -11.70
C ARG A 90 -12.30 -6.83 -12.37
N THR A 91 -12.29 -7.23 -13.65
CA THR A 91 -13.50 -7.61 -14.37
C THR A 91 -14.09 -8.93 -13.84
N GLN A 92 -13.26 -9.91 -13.48
CA GLN A 92 -13.74 -11.15 -12.85
C GLN A 92 -14.40 -10.88 -11.50
N TRP A 93 -13.77 -10.06 -10.66
CA TRP A 93 -14.37 -9.64 -9.39
C TRP A 93 -15.67 -8.87 -9.62
N ALA A 94 -15.73 -7.93 -10.57
CA ALA A 94 -16.97 -7.22 -10.88
C ALA A 94 -18.13 -8.17 -11.23
N LYS A 95 -17.88 -9.17 -12.08
CA LYS A 95 -18.87 -10.18 -12.46
C LYS A 95 -19.28 -11.08 -11.29
N ALA A 96 -18.32 -11.54 -10.48
CA ALA A 96 -18.61 -12.36 -9.31
C ALA A 96 -19.41 -11.58 -8.25
N ARG A 97 -19.12 -10.28 -8.08
CA ARG A 97 -19.90 -9.38 -7.22
C ARG A 97 -21.33 -9.23 -7.70
N GLU A 98 -21.53 -8.97 -9.00
CA GLU A 98 -22.88 -8.87 -9.59
C GLU A 98 -23.67 -10.17 -9.43
N TYR A 99 -23.02 -11.32 -9.68
CA TYR A 99 -23.65 -12.62 -9.50
C TYR A 99 -24.02 -12.87 -8.02
N LEU A 100 -23.12 -12.59 -7.07
CA LEU A 100 -23.38 -12.71 -5.64
C LEU A 100 -24.63 -11.90 -5.22
N ILE A 101 -24.76 -10.67 -5.72
CA ILE A 101 -25.93 -9.82 -5.45
C ILE A 101 -27.21 -10.40 -6.08
N SER A 102 -27.09 -11.06 -7.24
CA SER A 102 -28.25 -11.68 -7.90
C SER A 102 -28.82 -12.89 -7.15
N LEU A 103 -28.02 -13.54 -6.29
CA LEU A 103 -28.48 -14.66 -5.46
C LEU A 103 -29.40 -14.18 -4.33
N ASP A 104 -29.10 -13.03 -3.75
CA ASP A 104 -29.83 -12.44 -2.64
C ASP A 104 -29.55 -10.94 -2.57
N PRO A 105 -30.56 -10.05 -2.65
CA PRO A 105 -30.35 -8.61 -2.54
C PRO A 105 -29.70 -8.19 -1.20
N GLU A 106 -29.88 -8.94 -0.10
CA GLU A 106 -29.23 -8.65 1.19
C GLU A 106 -27.71 -8.80 1.11
N ASN A 107 -27.17 -9.55 0.14
CA ASN A 107 -25.72 -9.60 -0.10
C ASN A 107 -25.16 -8.22 -0.46
N LEU A 108 -25.93 -7.37 -1.15
CA LEU A 108 -25.51 -5.99 -1.40
C LEU A 108 -25.40 -5.20 -0.10
N THR A 109 -26.41 -5.30 0.77
CA THR A 109 -26.42 -4.63 2.08
C THR A 109 -25.24 -5.10 2.95
N MET A 110 -24.91 -6.39 2.93
CA MET A 110 -23.73 -6.91 3.63
C MET A 110 -22.41 -6.39 3.03
N LEU A 111 -22.31 -6.30 1.70
CA LEU A 111 -21.15 -5.68 1.04
C LEU A 111 -21.03 -4.20 1.43
N GLU A 112 -22.13 -3.45 1.48
CA GLU A 112 -22.16 -2.04 1.86
C GLU A 112 -21.78 -1.83 3.33
N LYS A 113 -22.14 -2.76 4.24
CA LYS A 113 -21.64 -2.76 5.62
C LYS A 113 -20.11 -2.88 5.67
N ILE A 114 -19.50 -3.72 4.84
CA ILE A 114 -18.03 -3.83 4.75
C ILE A 114 -17.43 -2.56 4.12
N GLN A 115 -18.05 -2.02 3.07
CA GLN A 115 -17.54 -0.83 2.36
C GLN A 115 -17.56 0.44 3.21
N SER A 116 -18.63 0.64 3.99
CA SER A 116 -18.82 1.80 4.85
C SER A 116 -18.06 1.73 6.18
N SER A 117 -17.62 0.55 6.62
CA SER A 117 -16.90 0.37 7.89
C SER A 117 -15.67 1.29 8.00
N LEU A 118 -15.34 1.77 9.20
CA LEU A 118 -14.18 2.65 9.40
C LEU A 118 -12.89 2.03 8.87
N LEU A 119 -12.67 0.74 9.15
CA LEU A 119 -11.59 -0.07 8.61
C LEU A 119 -12.03 -1.54 8.53
N VAL A 120 -11.23 -2.33 7.84
CA VAL A 120 -11.30 -3.80 7.95
C VAL A 120 -10.17 -4.27 8.86
N TYR A 121 -10.49 -5.11 9.84
CA TYR A 121 -9.55 -5.74 10.76
C TYR A 121 -9.47 -7.24 10.49
N SER A 122 -8.33 -7.73 10.03
CA SER A 122 -8.12 -9.12 9.67
C SER A 122 -7.43 -9.87 10.79
N ILE A 123 -8.05 -10.96 11.25
CA ILE A 123 -7.44 -11.91 12.17
C ILE A 123 -6.84 -13.05 11.35
N GLU A 124 -5.51 -13.12 11.37
CA GLU A 124 -4.70 -14.15 10.73
C GLU A 124 -4.19 -15.15 11.77
N ASP A 125 -4.33 -16.43 11.47
CA ASP A 125 -3.80 -17.51 12.32
C ASP A 125 -2.30 -17.74 12.08
N SER A 126 -1.74 -17.13 11.03
CA SER A 126 -0.33 -17.20 10.70
C SER A 126 0.55 -16.38 11.64
N SER A 127 1.80 -16.82 11.83
CA SER A 127 2.80 -16.22 12.71
C SER A 127 4.09 -15.93 11.94
N PRO A 128 4.19 -14.79 11.23
CA PRO A 128 5.39 -14.45 10.48
C PRO A 128 6.58 -14.20 11.42
N HIS A 129 7.76 -14.68 11.04
CA HIS A 129 9.02 -14.32 11.67
C HIS A 129 9.23 -12.80 11.60
N VAL A 130 9.67 -12.25 12.73
CA VAL A 130 10.02 -10.84 12.86
C VAL A 130 11.07 -10.68 13.96
N THR A 131 12.17 -10.02 13.62
CA THR A 131 13.12 -9.44 14.56
C THR A 131 13.49 -8.03 14.08
N PRO A 132 14.17 -7.21 14.91
CA PRO A 132 14.71 -5.93 14.45
C PRO A 132 15.67 -6.06 13.26
N GLU A 133 16.32 -7.23 13.10
CA GLU A 133 17.31 -7.51 12.06
C GLU A 133 16.68 -8.09 10.79
N ASP A 134 15.64 -8.92 10.90
CA ASP A 134 14.92 -9.49 9.76
C ASP A 134 13.40 -9.50 9.99
N TYR A 135 12.71 -8.75 9.13
CA TYR A 135 11.25 -8.66 9.10
C TYR A 135 10.73 -8.81 7.66
N SER A 136 11.45 -9.60 6.86
CA SER A 136 11.08 -9.91 5.47
C SER A 136 9.83 -10.79 5.42
N GLN A 137 9.67 -11.75 6.33
CA GLN A 137 8.50 -12.63 6.35
C GLN A 137 7.22 -11.87 6.71
N VAL A 138 7.22 -11.02 7.76
CA VAL A 138 6.05 -10.18 8.08
C VAL A 138 5.68 -9.25 6.92
N THR A 139 6.68 -8.68 6.23
CA THR A 139 6.44 -7.83 5.06
C THR A 139 5.80 -8.63 3.92
N THR A 140 6.29 -9.85 3.66
CA THR A 140 5.74 -10.77 2.66
C THR A 140 4.32 -11.18 2.98
N MET A 141 4.05 -11.59 4.20
CA MET A 141 2.73 -12.06 4.62
C MET A 141 1.72 -10.91 4.74
N THR A 142 2.17 -9.68 4.98
CA THR A 142 1.31 -8.50 4.92
C THR A 142 0.79 -8.26 3.48
N LEU A 143 1.65 -8.42 2.46
CA LEU A 143 1.24 -8.31 1.05
C LEU A 143 0.43 -9.51 0.54
N THR A 144 0.76 -10.71 1.01
CA THR A 144 0.22 -11.97 0.48
C THR A 144 -0.85 -12.53 1.41
N GLY A 145 -0.46 -13.24 2.47
CA GLY A 145 -1.38 -13.74 3.50
C GLY A 145 -2.52 -14.62 2.98
N ASP A 146 -3.51 -14.90 3.82
CA ASP A 146 -4.71 -15.65 3.41
C ASP A 146 -5.77 -14.69 2.86
N PRO A 147 -6.09 -14.73 1.54
CA PRO A 147 -7.03 -13.79 0.95
C PRO A 147 -8.46 -13.96 1.48
N THR A 148 -8.81 -15.09 2.09
CA THR A 148 -10.15 -15.31 2.70
C THR A 148 -10.41 -14.41 3.90
N VAL A 149 -9.36 -13.79 4.46
CA VAL A 149 -9.46 -12.82 5.55
C VAL A 149 -8.90 -11.44 5.15
N ARG A 150 -8.78 -11.12 3.86
CA ARG A 150 -8.34 -9.79 3.39
C ARG A 150 -9.42 -9.13 2.55
N TRP A 151 -9.67 -7.85 2.78
CA TRP A 151 -10.52 -7.04 1.90
C TRP A 151 -9.65 -6.11 1.07
N GLY A 152 -9.16 -6.60 -0.08
CA GLY A 152 -8.20 -5.89 -0.92
C GLY A 152 -8.71 -4.56 -1.50
N ASP A 153 -10.02 -4.36 -1.53
CA ASP A 153 -10.64 -3.11 -1.95
C ASP A 153 -10.75 -2.06 -0.83
N LYS A 154 -10.45 -2.43 0.42
CA LYS A 154 -10.53 -1.49 1.54
C LYS A 154 -9.35 -0.52 1.47
N SER A 155 -9.63 0.76 1.68
CA SER A 155 -8.57 1.78 1.73
C SER A 155 -7.58 1.52 2.88
N TYR A 156 -8.07 0.96 4.00
CA TYR A 156 -7.26 0.57 5.14
C TYR A 156 -7.73 -0.77 5.73
N ASN A 157 -6.94 -1.82 5.47
CA ASN A 157 -7.08 -3.12 6.10
C ASN A 157 -5.95 -3.31 7.12
N LEU A 158 -6.29 -3.29 8.41
CA LEU A 158 -5.37 -3.62 9.51
C LEU A 158 -5.30 -5.13 9.68
N ILE A 159 -4.10 -5.69 9.80
CA ILE A 159 -3.85 -7.13 9.85
C ILE A 159 -3.23 -7.47 11.19
N SER A 160 -3.79 -8.48 11.86
CA SER A 160 -3.33 -9.01 13.14
C SER A 160 -2.92 -10.46 12.98
N PHE A 161 -1.64 -10.75 13.17
CA PHE A 161 -1.09 -12.10 13.15
C PHE A 161 -1.16 -12.75 14.54
N SER A 162 -1.11 -14.09 14.60
CA SER A 162 -1.31 -14.85 15.85
C SER A 162 -0.18 -14.67 16.87
N ASN A 163 1.00 -14.22 16.44
CA ASN A 163 2.13 -13.89 17.30
C ASN A 163 2.13 -12.44 17.84
N GLY A 164 1.00 -11.72 17.72
CA GLY A 164 0.87 -10.34 18.22
C GLY A 164 1.55 -9.30 17.32
N VAL A 165 1.91 -9.67 16.09
CA VAL A 165 2.47 -8.78 15.08
C VAL A 165 1.35 -8.17 14.27
N PHE A 166 1.52 -6.90 13.88
CA PHE A 166 0.54 -6.18 13.07
C PHE A 166 1.16 -5.69 11.77
N GLY A 167 0.34 -5.62 10.73
CA GLY A 167 0.66 -5.01 9.45
C GLY A 167 -0.56 -4.29 8.89
N CYS A 168 -0.41 -3.63 7.75
CA CYS A 168 -1.55 -3.07 7.05
C CYS A 168 -1.41 -3.24 5.54
N SER A 169 -2.55 -3.43 4.88
CA SER A 169 -2.69 -3.41 3.43
C SER A 169 -3.66 -2.28 3.06
N CYS A 170 -3.34 -1.54 2.01
CA CYS A 170 -4.08 -0.37 1.59
C CYS A 170 -4.32 -0.42 0.08
N ASP A 171 -5.55 -0.16 -0.36
CA ASP A 171 -5.78 0.21 -1.74
C ASP A 171 -5.05 1.52 -2.06
N HIS A 172 -4.22 1.49 -3.11
CA HIS A 172 -3.40 2.63 -3.52
C HIS A 172 -4.18 3.61 -4.43
N ALA A 173 -5.36 3.23 -4.93
CA ALA A 173 -6.18 4.09 -5.76
C ALA A 173 -6.59 5.41 -5.07
N PRO A 174 -7.14 5.40 -3.83
CA PRO A 174 -7.65 6.62 -3.21
C PRO A 174 -6.58 7.56 -2.61
N PHE A 175 -5.42 7.04 -2.18
CA PHE A 175 -4.38 7.85 -1.54
C PHE A 175 -2.96 7.26 -1.70
N ASP A 176 -1.95 8.04 -1.31
CA ASP A 176 -0.53 7.65 -1.36
C ASP A 176 -0.01 7.25 0.02
N GLY A 177 1.08 6.46 0.09
CA GLY A 177 1.54 5.80 1.33
C GLY A 177 1.73 6.69 2.57
N MET A 178 1.94 8.00 2.41
CA MET A 178 2.12 8.92 3.53
C MET A 178 0.94 8.99 4.51
N VAL A 179 -0.31 8.76 4.08
CA VAL A 179 -1.45 8.74 5.02
C VAL A 179 -1.32 7.56 5.99
N MET A 180 -1.03 6.37 5.45
CA MET A 180 -0.77 5.15 6.24
C MET A 180 0.42 5.34 7.18
N VAL A 181 1.50 5.96 6.70
CA VAL A 181 2.69 6.24 7.52
C VAL A 181 2.35 7.13 8.72
N ASN A 182 1.49 8.15 8.54
CA ASN A 182 1.11 9.04 9.63
C ASN A 182 0.27 8.34 10.70
N ILE A 183 -0.73 7.55 10.33
CA ILE A 183 -1.52 6.80 11.33
C ILE A 183 -0.69 5.71 12.01
N SER A 184 0.17 5.00 11.27
CA SER A 184 1.05 3.98 11.84
C SER A 184 2.05 4.60 12.82
N HIS A 185 2.60 5.77 12.50
CA HIS A 185 3.45 6.51 13.42
C HIS A 185 2.68 6.95 14.68
N TYR A 186 1.47 7.50 14.52
CA TYR A 186 0.62 7.88 15.65
C TYR A 186 0.33 6.69 16.59
N ILE A 187 -0.05 5.54 16.02
CA ILE A 187 -0.29 4.30 16.78
C ILE A 187 0.99 3.88 17.52
N ASN A 188 2.13 3.89 16.82
CA ASN A 188 3.42 3.55 17.41
C ASN A 188 3.78 4.47 18.59
N GLU A 189 3.61 5.79 18.47
CA GLU A 189 3.80 6.72 19.58
C GLU A 189 2.87 6.41 20.75
N LYS A 190 1.60 6.07 20.48
CA LYS A 190 0.65 5.69 21.53
C LYS A 190 1.01 4.38 22.23
N VAL A 191 1.57 3.41 21.51
CA VAL A 191 2.10 2.17 22.10
C VAL A 191 3.29 2.50 23.02
N PHE A 192 4.24 3.31 22.57
CA PHE A 192 5.39 3.71 23.40
C PHE A 192 4.99 4.51 24.65
N GLU A 193 4.12 5.51 24.49
CA GLU A 193 3.58 6.34 25.58
C GLU A 193 2.92 5.51 26.68
N ASN A 194 2.25 4.41 26.28
CA ASN A 194 1.51 3.56 27.19
C ASN A 194 2.24 2.25 27.54
N GLU A 195 3.51 2.11 27.15
CA GLU A 195 4.32 0.90 27.36
C GLU A 195 3.63 -0.38 26.83
N GLY A 196 2.86 -0.23 25.75
CA GLY A 196 2.07 -1.31 25.14
C GLY A 196 0.94 -1.85 26.02
N ARG A 197 0.45 -1.09 27.00
CA ARG A 197 -0.58 -1.53 27.95
C ARG A 197 -1.74 -0.56 28.06
N TRP A 198 -2.92 -1.08 28.36
CA TRP A 198 -4.04 -0.27 28.81
C TRP A 198 -3.84 0.13 30.27
N LYS A 199 -4.01 1.42 30.59
CA LYS A 199 -3.86 1.99 31.94
C LYS A 199 -5.17 2.59 32.47
N GLY A 200 -6.27 2.44 31.73
CA GLY A 200 -7.58 2.97 32.09
C GLY A 200 -8.43 1.95 32.85
N SER A 201 -9.75 2.15 32.83
CA SER A 201 -10.69 1.26 33.51
C SER A 201 -10.78 -0.12 32.83
N GLU A 202 -10.78 -1.18 33.61
CA GLU A 202 -11.04 -2.56 33.17
C GLU A 202 -12.54 -2.89 33.06
N LYS A 203 -13.42 -1.92 33.31
CA LYS A 203 -14.86 -2.11 33.20
C LYS A 203 -15.24 -2.40 31.74
N VAL A 204 -16.00 -3.46 31.55
CA VAL A 204 -16.62 -3.82 30.27
C VAL A 204 -18.11 -3.53 30.36
N ARG A 205 -18.60 -2.53 29.62
CA ARG A 205 -20.03 -2.20 29.57
C ARG A 205 -20.82 -3.27 28.83
N ASP A 206 -22.13 -3.25 29.02
CA ASP A 206 -23.05 -4.11 28.30
C ASP A 206 -23.31 -3.56 26.90
N ILE A 207 -22.38 -3.86 25.99
CA ILE A 207 -22.45 -3.48 24.58
C ILE A 207 -22.94 -4.66 23.74
N SER A 208 -23.54 -4.41 22.57
CA SER A 208 -24.01 -5.47 21.67
C SER A 208 -22.88 -6.43 21.26
N LEU A 209 -23.24 -7.69 20.99
CA LEU A 209 -22.31 -8.66 20.40
C LEU A 209 -22.07 -8.35 18.91
N PRO A 210 -20.94 -8.79 18.34
CA PRO A 210 -20.70 -8.68 16.90
C PRO A 210 -21.78 -9.39 16.10
N GLU A 211 -22.29 -8.71 15.08
CA GLU A 211 -23.18 -9.27 14.08
C GLU A 211 -22.34 -9.97 13.01
N GLU A 212 -22.69 -11.21 12.67
CA GLU A 212 -22.07 -11.92 11.54
C GLU A 212 -22.79 -11.59 10.24
N LEU A 213 -22.04 -11.27 9.18
CA LEU A 213 -22.59 -11.08 7.84
C LEU A 213 -22.58 -12.43 7.11
N VAL A 214 -23.71 -13.11 7.15
CA VAL A 214 -23.89 -14.44 6.55
C VAL A 214 -24.35 -14.31 5.10
N PHE A 215 -23.39 -14.31 4.18
CA PHE A 215 -23.67 -14.22 2.75
C PHE A 215 -24.42 -15.45 2.22
N THR A 216 -25.45 -15.20 1.40
CA THR A 216 -26.10 -16.24 0.62
C THR A 216 -25.22 -16.60 -0.57
N VAL A 217 -24.75 -17.85 -0.64
CA VAL A 217 -23.82 -18.34 -1.67
C VAL A 217 -24.34 -19.64 -2.28
N ASP A 218 -23.93 -19.91 -3.53
CA ASP A 218 -24.17 -21.15 -4.24
C ASP A 218 -22.84 -21.80 -4.69
N ASP A 219 -22.93 -22.95 -5.35
CA ASP A 219 -21.76 -23.68 -5.86
C ASP A 219 -20.93 -22.83 -6.84
N LYS A 220 -21.56 -21.94 -7.60
CA LYS A 220 -20.84 -21.06 -8.53
C LYS A 220 -19.95 -20.08 -7.76
N ILE A 221 -20.50 -19.38 -6.77
CA ILE A 221 -19.72 -18.44 -5.93
C ILE A 221 -18.62 -19.17 -5.17
N LEU A 222 -18.88 -20.36 -4.63
CA LEU A 222 -17.86 -21.15 -3.94
C LEU A 222 -16.70 -21.53 -4.90
N ASN A 223 -17.00 -21.87 -6.15
CA ASN A 223 -15.97 -22.11 -7.17
C ASN A 223 -15.19 -20.84 -7.52
N ASP A 224 -15.87 -19.70 -7.69
CA ASP A 224 -15.22 -18.40 -7.94
C ASP A 224 -14.26 -18.03 -6.79
N ILE A 225 -14.65 -18.28 -5.53
CA ILE A 225 -13.81 -18.05 -4.35
C ILE A 225 -12.58 -18.95 -4.34
N ASN A 226 -12.77 -20.25 -4.62
CA ASN A 226 -11.66 -21.21 -4.68
C ASN A 226 -10.66 -20.85 -5.79
N GLN A 227 -11.15 -20.42 -6.95
CA GLN A 227 -10.31 -19.94 -8.04
C GLN A 227 -9.54 -18.68 -7.63
N ALA A 228 -10.21 -17.69 -7.04
CA ALA A 228 -9.60 -16.46 -6.56
C ALA A 228 -8.46 -16.74 -5.59
N LYS A 229 -8.71 -17.59 -4.58
CA LYS A 229 -7.71 -18.01 -3.61
C LYS A 229 -6.53 -18.71 -4.28
N ALA A 230 -6.78 -19.67 -5.16
CA ALA A 230 -5.72 -20.43 -5.83
C ALA A 230 -4.86 -19.55 -6.73
N GLN A 231 -5.47 -18.66 -7.50
CA GLN A 231 -4.77 -17.73 -8.39
C GLN A 231 -3.92 -16.74 -7.60
N PHE A 232 -4.47 -16.15 -6.55
CA PHE A 232 -3.76 -15.21 -5.69
C PHE A 232 -2.55 -15.86 -5.02
N LEU A 233 -2.72 -17.04 -4.40
CA LEU A 233 -1.62 -17.74 -3.73
C LEU A 233 -0.52 -18.16 -4.72
N LYS A 234 -0.90 -18.54 -5.95
CA LYS A 234 0.06 -18.82 -7.02
C LYS A 234 0.88 -17.57 -7.39
N GLN A 235 0.24 -16.43 -7.60
CA GLN A 235 0.93 -15.17 -7.91
C GLN A 235 1.80 -14.69 -6.75
N ALA A 236 1.28 -14.77 -5.53
CA ALA A 236 1.98 -14.42 -4.30
C ALA A 236 3.26 -15.26 -4.10
N SER A 237 3.25 -16.53 -4.52
CA SER A 237 4.41 -17.42 -4.38
C SER A 237 5.62 -17.02 -5.25
N ASP A 238 5.41 -16.19 -6.26
CA ASP A 238 6.46 -15.66 -7.15
C ASP A 238 7.08 -14.35 -6.62
N LEU A 239 6.60 -13.84 -5.48
CA LEU A 239 7.13 -12.63 -4.86
C LEU A 239 8.31 -12.93 -3.94
N GLN A 240 9.45 -12.31 -4.22
CA GLN A 240 10.60 -12.28 -3.31
C GLN A 240 10.70 -10.92 -2.61
N ILE A 241 10.75 -10.94 -1.27
CA ILE A 241 11.01 -9.75 -0.46
C ILE A 241 12.26 -9.96 0.36
N VAL A 242 13.12 -8.93 0.36
CA VAL A 242 14.26 -8.82 1.25
C VAL A 242 14.14 -7.48 1.95
N VAL A 243 14.16 -7.51 3.29
CA VAL A 243 14.26 -6.31 4.09
C VAL A 243 15.61 -6.29 4.80
N TYR A 244 16.32 -5.17 4.69
CA TYR A 244 17.68 -5.06 5.18
C TYR A 244 17.89 -3.76 5.97
N PRO A 245 18.03 -3.83 7.30
CA PRO A 245 18.34 -2.65 8.11
C PRO A 245 19.82 -2.28 7.98
N PHE A 246 20.12 -1.25 7.17
CA PHE A 246 21.48 -0.71 7.06
C PHE A 246 21.85 0.10 8.32
N THR A 247 22.67 -0.48 9.20
CA THR A 247 22.99 0.11 10.52
C THR A 247 24.30 0.88 10.59
N SER A 248 25.12 0.89 9.53
CA SER A 248 26.43 1.56 9.57
C SER A 248 26.33 3.08 9.78
N PHE A 249 25.28 3.72 9.24
CA PHE A 249 24.96 5.13 9.46
C PHE A 249 23.55 5.47 8.95
N GLY A 250 23.07 6.68 9.25
CA GLY A 250 21.83 7.23 8.70
C GLY A 250 21.94 8.70 8.32
N LYS A 251 20.79 9.39 8.21
CA LYS A 251 20.70 10.78 7.74
C LYS A 251 21.59 11.78 8.49
N ASN A 252 21.86 11.53 9.78
CA ASN A 252 22.68 12.43 10.60
C ASN A 252 24.13 12.47 10.12
N LEU A 253 24.64 11.39 9.50
CA LEU A 253 26.00 11.36 8.95
C LEU A 253 26.05 11.96 7.54
N THR A 254 25.13 11.56 6.66
CA THR A 254 25.11 12.05 5.27
C THR A 254 24.92 13.57 5.21
N LYS A 255 24.06 14.12 6.08
CA LYS A 255 23.85 15.57 6.20
C LYS A 255 25.08 16.33 6.67
N LYS A 256 25.94 15.75 7.53
CA LYS A 256 27.24 16.37 7.91
C LYS A 256 28.17 16.54 6.71
N LYS A 257 27.95 15.78 5.63
CA LYS A 257 28.67 15.90 4.35
C LYS A 257 27.90 16.71 3.31
N LEU A 258 26.82 17.39 3.69
CA LEU A 258 25.93 18.14 2.81
C LEU A 258 25.29 17.27 1.70
N LEU A 259 25.14 15.97 1.96
CA LEU A 259 24.49 15.02 1.06
C LEU A 259 23.09 14.71 1.59
N HIS A 260 22.06 15.06 0.82
CA HIS A 260 20.68 14.76 1.19
C HIS A 260 20.48 13.23 1.23
N PRO A 261 19.88 12.67 2.31
CA PRO A 261 19.83 11.22 2.52
C PRO A 261 19.04 10.47 1.46
N ASP A 262 17.94 11.03 0.99
CA ASP A 262 17.11 10.45 -0.07
C ASP A 262 17.88 10.30 -1.39
N THR A 263 18.45 11.41 -1.87
CA THR A 263 19.35 11.47 -3.02
C THR A 263 20.54 10.52 -2.90
N PHE A 264 21.08 10.36 -1.69
CA PHE A 264 22.16 9.41 -1.42
C PHE A 264 21.71 7.98 -1.69
N ILE A 265 20.54 7.58 -1.20
CA ILE A 265 19.99 6.23 -1.40
C ILE A 265 19.66 6.00 -2.88
N GLN A 266 19.05 6.97 -3.56
CA GLN A 266 18.71 6.89 -4.99
C GLN A 266 19.93 6.70 -5.87
N LEU A 267 21.00 7.46 -5.63
CA LEU A 267 22.25 7.30 -6.35
C LEU A 267 22.93 5.97 -5.97
N ALA A 268 22.93 5.58 -4.70
CA ALA A 268 23.44 4.27 -4.31
C ALA A 268 22.71 3.12 -5.03
N LEU A 269 21.38 3.22 -5.19
CA LEU A 269 20.57 2.26 -5.94
C LEU A 269 20.91 2.25 -7.43
N GLN A 270 21.11 3.41 -8.06
CA GLN A 270 21.59 3.50 -9.45
C GLN A 270 22.92 2.76 -9.62
N LEU A 271 23.87 2.96 -8.70
CA LEU A 271 25.16 2.29 -8.73
C LEU A 271 25.04 0.78 -8.47
N ALA A 272 24.21 0.36 -7.53
CA ALA A 272 23.97 -1.04 -7.20
C ALA A 272 23.38 -1.80 -8.39
N TYR A 273 22.34 -1.24 -9.02
CA TYR A 273 21.72 -1.82 -10.21
C TYR A 273 22.72 -1.87 -11.38
N TYR A 274 23.46 -0.78 -11.61
CA TYR A 274 24.47 -0.72 -12.68
C TYR A 274 25.55 -1.79 -12.51
N ARG A 275 26.02 -2.02 -11.28
CA ARG A 275 26.99 -3.08 -10.97
C ARG A 275 26.43 -4.48 -11.17
N LEU A 276 25.20 -4.72 -10.73
CA LEU A 276 24.57 -6.03 -10.81
C LEU A 276 24.24 -6.43 -12.25
N TYR A 277 23.78 -5.47 -13.06
CA TYR A 277 23.24 -5.74 -14.39
C TYR A 277 24.10 -5.25 -15.55
N GLY A 278 25.20 -4.52 -15.29
CA GLY A 278 26.07 -3.96 -16.32
C GLY A 278 25.42 -2.89 -17.21
N ARG A 279 24.25 -2.36 -16.82
CA ARG A 279 23.47 -1.37 -17.58
C ARG A 279 22.72 -0.41 -16.65
N PRO A 280 22.40 0.81 -17.09
CA PRO A 280 21.51 1.70 -16.35
C PRO A 280 20.10 1.08 -16.17
N GLY A 281 19.49 1.33 -15.03
CA GLY A 281 18.11 0.93 -14.73
C GLY A 281 17.19 2.14 -14.70
N SER A 282 16.23 2.23 -15.62
CA SER A 282 15.19 3.26 -15.61
C SER A 282 14.46 3.22 -14.27
N CYS A 283 14.50 4.33 -13.55
CA CYS A 283 14.05 4.40 -12.17
C CYS A 283 12.95 5.44 -12.01
N TYR A 284 11.82 4.99 -11.47
CA TYR A 284 10.72 5.81 -10.97
C TYR A 284 10.97 6.08 -9.49
N GLU A 285 10.91 7.36 -9.10
CA GLU A 285 10.85 7.79 -7.72
C GLU A 285 9.65 8.72 -7.53
N THR A 286 8.90 8.51 -6.46
CA THR A 286 7.75 9.36 -6.13
C THR A 286 8.19 10.76 -5.67
N ALA A 287 7.75 11.79 -6.36
CA ALA A 287 7.81 13.18 -5.90
C ALA A 287 6.41 13.66 -5.47
N THR A 288 6.25 14.09 -4.22
CA THR A 288 4.95 14.60 -3.73
C THR A 288 4.64 16.00 -4.29
N THR A 289 3.43 16.19 -4.82
CA THR A 289 2.93 17.48 -5.32
C THR A 289 1.87 18.10 -4.41
N ARG A 290 1.82 17.68 -3.13
CA ARG A 290 0.85 18.12 -2.11
C ARG A 290 0.84 19.63 -1.80
N CYS A 291 1.74 20.43 -2.37
CA CYS A 291 1.66 21.89 -2.32
C CYS A 291 0.49 22.44 -3.17
N PHE A 292 -0.04 21.65 -4.10
CA PHE A 292 -1.21 22.00 -4.91
C PHE A 292 -2.50 21.38 -4.37
N TYR A 293 -3.65 21.98 -4.72
CA TYR A 293 -4.96 21.43 -4.40
C TYR A 293 -5.09 20.00 -4.94
N HIS A 294 -5.42 19.06 -4.06
CA HIS A 294 -5.51 17.62 -4.35
C HIS A 294 -4.25 17.00 -4.98
N GLY A 295 -3.09 17.66 -4.86
CA GLY A 295 -1.82 17.13 -5.35
C GLY A 295 -1.51 15.76 -4.74
N ARG A 296 -1.10 14.83 -5.59
CA ARG A 296 -0.63 13.48 -5.25
C ARG A 296 0.87 13.38 -5.58
N THR A 297 1.19 12.91 -6.77
CA THR A 297 2.55 12.53 -7.15
C THR A 297 2.93 13.01 -8.55
N GLU A 298 4.22 13.25 -8.72
CA GLU A 298 4.94 13.33 -9.99
C GLU A 298 6.03 12.23 -10.00
N THR A 299 6.53 11.87 -11.18
CA THR A 299 7.60 10.91 -11.41
C THR A 299 8.96 11.61 -11.45
N MET A 300 9.83 11.33 -10.49
CA MET A 300 11.23 11.71 -10.56
C MET A 300 12.04 10.57 -11.20
N ARG A 301 12.68 10.86 -12.33
CA ARG A 301 13.46 9.86 -13.07
C ARG A 301 14.92 9.86 -12.60
N SER A 302 15.28 8.98 -11.66
CA SER A 302 16.61 8.97 -11.02
C SER A 302 17.76 8.56 -11.95
N CYS A 303 17.46 7.85 -13.04
CA CYS A 303 18.43 7.40 -14.04
C CYS A 303 18.82 8.54 -15.00
N THR A 304 19.55 9.53 -14.50
CA THR A 304 20.03 10.69 -15.26
C THR A 304 21.37 10.42 -15.95
N ILE A 305 21.74 11.29 -16.90
CA ILE A 305 23.05 11.23 -17.55
C ILE A 305 24.17 11.39 -16.51
N GLU A 306 23.99 12.29 -15.54
CA GLU A 306 24.92 12.55 -14.45
C GLU A 306 25.08 11.33 -13.54
N ALA A 307 23.98 10.66 -13.18
CA ALA A 307 24.02 9.42 -12.41
C ALA A 307 24.75 8.30 -13.18
N LEU A 308 24.48 8.13 -14.48
CA LEU A 308 25.17 7.15 -15.32
C LEU A 308 26.68 7.42 -15.43
N ARG A 309 27.08 8.67 -15.68
CA ARG A 309 28.50 9.06 -15.77
C ARG A 309 29.25 8.80 -14.47
N TRP A 310 28.60 9.03 -13.33
CA TRP A 310 29.16 8.67 -12.03
C TRP A 310 29.22 7.15 -11.82
N CYS A 311 28.19 6.39 -12.21
CA CYS A 311 28.23 4.93 -12.13
C CYS A 311 29.38 4.33 -12.94
N GLN A 312 29.61 4.86 -14.15
CA GLN A 312 30.71 4.48 -15.03
C GLN A 312 32.07 4.81 -14.39
N SER A 313 32.27 6.00 -13.84
CA SER A 313 33.54 6.37 -13.20
C SER A 313 33.85 5.54 -11.95
N MET A 314 32.82 5.03 -11.27
CA MET A 314 32.97 4.12 -10.14
C MET A 314 33.40 2.70 -10.53
N GLN A 315 33.27 2.31 -11.80
CA GLN A 315 33.75 1.01 -12.32
C GLN A 315 35.05 1.14 -13.12
N ASP A 316 35.40 2.35 -13.55
CA ASP A 316 36.59 2.59 -14.36
C ASP A 316 37.86 2.63 -13.48
N PRO A 317 38.83 1.70 -13.69
CA PRO A 317 40.07 1.66 -12.93
C PRO A 317 40.99 2.87 -13.22
N SER A 318 40.81 3.55 -14.35
CA SER A 318 41.60 4.73 -14.71
C SER A 318 41.11 6.02 -14.02
N THR A 319 39.88 6.02 -13.49
CA THR A 319 39.33 7.22 -12.85
C THR A 319 39.79 7.37 -11.40
N GLY A 320 40.42 8.51 -11.08
CA GLY A 320 40.86 8.86 -9.72
C GLY A 320 39.71 9.21 -8.75
N LEU A 321 40.00 9.17 -7.44
CA LEU A 321 39.01 9.44 -6.39
C LEU A 321 38.36 10.83 -6.48
N LEU A 322 39.14 11.86 -6.82
CA LEU A 322 38.64 13.24 -6.95
C LEU A 322 37.61 13.36 -8.08
N GLU A 323 37.86 12.72 -9.22
CA GLU A 323 36.94 12.74 -10.36
C GLU A 323 35.67 11.95 -10.05
N ARG A 324 35.78 10.80 -9.37
CA ARG A 324 34.60 10.05 -8.86
C ARG A 324 33.75 10.91 -7.94
N GLN A 325 34.38 11.62 -7.00
CA GLN A 325 33.69 12.54 -6.09
C GLN A 325 33.00 13.69 -6.85
N GLN A 326 33.68 14.31 -7.81
CA GLN A 326 33.10 15.40 -8.60
C GLN A 326 31.87 14.95 -9.40
N LYS A 327 31.97 13.80 -10.09
CA LYS A 327 30.84 13.21 -10.83
C LYS A 327 29.68 12.85 -9.90
N MET A 328 29.98 12.34 -8.69
CA MET A 328 28.98 12.08 -7.67
C MET A 328 28.23 13.37 -7.30
N LEU A 329 28.96 14.44 -6.95
CA LEU A 329 28.35 15.72 -6.54
C LEU A 329 27.51 16.35 -7.66
N GLN A 330 27.89 16.18 -8.92
CA GLN A 330 27.07 16.59 -10.07
C GLN A 330 25.76 15.81 -10.14
N ALA A 331 25.81 14.48 -9.94
CA ALA A 331 24.61 13.64 -9.88
C ALA A 331 23.69 14.05 -8.72
N PHE A 332 24.25 14.37 -7.54
CA PHE A 332 23.50 14.90 -6.41
C PHE A 332 22.81 16.23 -6.75
N ALA A 333 23.54 17.18 -7.33
CA ALA A 333 22.99 18.48 -7.71
C ALA A 333 21.84 18.34 -8.71
N LYS A 334 22.01 17.47 -9.71
CA LYS A 334 20.98 17.16 -10.72
C LYS A 334 19.73 16.57 -10.10
N HIS A 335 19.86 15.51 -9.30
CA HIS A 335 18.74 14.83 -8.64
C HIS A 335 17.99 15.80 -7.70
N ASN A 336 18.71 16.52 -6.84
CA ASN A 336 18.12 17.50 -5.92
C ASN A 336 17.32 18.58 -6.66
N LYS A 337 17.86 19.11 -7.77
CA LYS A 337 17.16 20.10 -8.59
C LYS A 337 15.88 19.50 -9.19
N MET A 338 15.96 18.30 -9.75
CA MET A 338 14.79 17.62 -10.33
C MET A 338 13.72 17.35 -9.28
N MET A 339 14.06 16.79 -8.12
CA MET A 339 13.11 16.52 -7.04
C MET A 339 12.41 17.81 -6.59
N LYS A 340 13.15 18.91 -6.43
CA LYS A 340 12.59 20.24 -6.11
C LYS A 340 11.62 20.72 -7.18
N ASP A 341 12.03 20.70 -8.44
CA ASP A 341 11.21 21.20 -9.56
C ASP A 341 9.95 20.35 -9.75
N PHE A 342 10.08 19.03 -9.62
CA PHE A 342 8.98 18.08 -9.88
C PHE A 342 7.95 18.12 -8.76
N SER A 343 8.40 18.21 -7.50
CA SER A 343 7.51 18.46 -6.36
C SER A 343 6.79 19.81 -6.47
N ALA A 344 7.37 20.78 -7.19
CA ALA A 344 6.76 22.08 -7.50
C ALA A 344 5.96 22.07 -8.81
N GLY A 345 5.56 20.89 -9.32
CA GLY A 345 4.66 20.77 -10.47
C GLY A 345 5.32 21.04 -11.82
N LYS A 346 6.66 20.99 -11.89
CA LYS A 346 7.45 21.20 -13.12
C LYS A 346 8.06 19.92 -13.67
N GLY A 347 7.57 18.76 -13.22
CA GLY A 347 7.86 17.49 -13.85
C GLY A 347 7.10 17.34 -15.17
N PHE A 348 7.38 16.25 -15.87
CA PHE A 348 6.87 16.06 -17.23
C PHE A 348 6.10 14.76 -17.44
N ASP A 349 6.27 13.74 -16.59
CA ASP A 349 5.60 12.45 -16.79
C ASP A 349 4.07 12.57 -16.74
N ARG A 350 3.52 13.28 -15.73
CA ARG A 350 2.07 13.55 -15.67
C ARG A 350 1.59 14.48 -16.77
N HIS A 351 2.42 15.43 -17.20
CA HIS A 351 2.11 16.32 -18.33
C HIS A 351 1.96 15.51 -19.63
N LEU A 352 2.93 14.66 -19.96
CA LEU A 352 2.88 13.80 -21.14
C LEU A 352 1.71 12.81 -21.08
N LEU A 353 1.39 12.28 -19.90
CA LEU A 353 0.19 11.48 -19.71
C LEU A 353 -1.09 12.28 -20.05
N GLY A 354 -1.19 13.53 -19.60
CA GLY A 354 -2.32 14.41 -19.94
C GLY A 354 -2.49 14.58 -21.45
N LEU A 355 -1.40 14.81 -22.19
CA LEU A 355 -1.44 14.91 -23.65
C LEU A 355 -1.91 13.61 -24.31
N LEU A 356 -1.45 12.45 -23.83
CA LEU A 356 -1.90 11.15 -24.32
C LEU A 356 -3.39 10.92 -24.05
N LEU A 357 -3.88 11.30 -22.87
CA LEU A 357 -5.29 11.15 -22.51
C LEU A 357 -6.19 12.05 -23.36
N ILE A 358 -5.78 13.30 -23.62
CA ILE A 358 -6.50 14.19 -24.54
C ILE A 358 -6.60 13.56 -25.94
N ALA A 359 -5.50 13.06 -26.48
CA ALA A 359 -5.52 12.39 -27.79
C ALA A 359 -6.50 11.19 -27.82
N LYS A 360 -6.56 10.41 -26.73
CA LYS A 360 -7.50 9.29 -26.60
C LYS A 360 -8.95 9.75 -26.51
N GLU A 361 -9.24 10.79 -25.73
CA GLU A 361 -10.59 11.34 -25.56
C GLU A 361 -11.13 11.92 -26.88
N GLU A 362 -10.26 12.51 -27.69
CA GLU A 362 -10.57 13.01 -29.03
C GLU A 362 -10.60 11.92 -30.12
N GLY A 363 -10.40 10.65 -29.76
CA GLY A 363 -10.42 9.52 -30.70
C GLY A 363 -9.27 9.54 -31.73
N LEU A 364 -8.19 10.27 -31.44
CA LEU A 364 -7.02 10.35 -32.32
C LEU A 364 -6.14 9.09 -32.20
N PRO A 365 -5.35 8.75 -33.23
CA PRO A 365 -4.33 7.72 -33.10
C PRO A 365 -3.32 8.12 -32.02
N VAL A 366 -2.73 7.12 -31.36
CA VAL A 366 -1.68 7.34 -30.36
C VAL A 366 -0.51 8.08 -31.02
N PRO A 367 -0.12 9.28 -30.52
CA PRO A 367 0.98 10.03 -31.11
C PRO A 367 2.30 9.25 -31.11
N GLU A 368 3.11 9.42 -32.16
CA GLU A 368 4.34 8.65 -32.38
C GLU A 368 5.33 8.68 -31.20
N LEU A 369 5.35 9.78 -30.44
CA LEU A 369 6.14 9.95 -29.23
C LEU A 369 5.89 8.85 -28.20
N PHE A 370 4.67 8.34 -28.08
CA PHE A 370 4.31 7.30 -27.10
C PHE A 370 4.54 5.88 -27.63
N THR A 371 4.72 5.73 -28.94
CA THR A 371 5.05 4.46 -29.60
C THR A 371 6.54 4.30 -29.88
N ASP A 372 7.33 5.38 -29.77
CA ASP A 372 8.79 5.33 -29.85
C ASP A 372 9.32 4.31 -28.82
N PRO A 373 10.15 3.32 -29.24
CA PRO A 373 10.80 2.39 -28.34
C PRO A 373 11.53 3.04 -27.16
N LEU A 374 12.02 4.28 -27.30
CA LEU A 374 12.68 5.03 -26.22
C LEU A 374 11.71 5.50 -25.14
N PHE A 375 10.43 5.71 -25.45
CA PHE A 375 9.42 6.08 -24.45
C PHE A 375 9.29 4.97 -23.40
N SER A 376 9.08 3.73 -23.84
CA SER A 376 8.97 2.57 -22.95
C SER A 376 10.32 2.16 -22.36
N LYS A 377 11.41 2.16 -23.15
CA LYS A 377 12.76 1.83 -22.66
C LYS A 377 13.25 2.79 -21.56
N SER A 378 12.78 4.03 -21.55
CA SER A 378 13.07 5.01 -20.49
C SER A 378 12.13 4.91 -19.27
N GLY A 379 11.18 3.97 -19.29
CA GLY A 379 10.24 3.66 -18.20
C GLY A 379 8.78 4.06 -18.48
N GLY A 380 8.50 4.81 -19.55
CA GLY A 380 7.15 5.24 -19.91
C GLY A 380 6.18 4.07 -20.10
N GLY A 381 4.89 4.30 -19.85
CA GLY A 381 3.86 3.25 -19.96
C GLY A 381 3.95 2.17 -18.87
N GLY A 382 4.59 2.48 -17.74
CA GLY A 382 4.73 1.54 -16.62
C GLY A 382 5.88 0.55 -16.80
N ASN A 383 6.98 0.95 -17.46
CA ASN A 383 8.11 0.07 -17.78
C ASN A 383 9.36 0.32 -16.93
N PHE A 384 9.21 0.93 -15.75
CA PHE A 384 10.34 1.19 -14.86
C PHE A 384 10.81 -0.10 -14.19
N VAL A 385 12.04 -0.54 -14.50
CA VAL A 385 12.69 -1.69 -13.82
C VAL A 385 13.03 -1.41 -12.35
N LEU A 386 13.04 -0.15 -11.93
CA LEU A 386 13.16 0.27 -10.54
C LEU A 386 11.97 1.16 -10.19
N SER A 387 11.05 0.65 -9.37
CA SER A 387 9.91 1.40 -8.82
C SER A 387 10.20 1.74 -7.37
N THR A 388 10.34 3.02 -7.04
CA THR A 388 10.90 3.44 -5.75
C THR A 388 10.14 4.58 -5.09
N SER A 389 10.23 4.65 -3.76
CA SER A 389 9.76 5.78 -2.98
C SER A 389 10.43 5.84 -1.62
N LEU A 390 10.76 7.05 -1.17
CA LEU A 390 10.94 7.34 0.25
C LEU A 390 9.58 7.20 0.97
N ILE A 391 9.55 6.47 2.08
CA ILE A 391 8.36 6.23 2.93
C ILE A 391 8.28 7.26 4.07
N GLY A 392 9.23 8.18 4.15
CA GLY A 392 9.28 9.27 5.13
C GLY A 392 10.39 9.04 6.14
N TYR A 393 10.35 9.74 7.27
CA TYR A 393 11.38 9.65 8.32
C TYR A 393 10.81 9.15 9.66
N PHE A 394 9.59 8.62 9.62
CA PHE A 394 8.97 7.93 10.74
C PHE A 394 9.41 6.47 10.71
N LYS A 395 9.35 5.78 11.85
CA LYS A 395 9.74 4.36 11.99
C LYS A 395 8.68 3.44 11.37
N VAL A 396 8.37 3.65 10.11
CA VAL A 396 7.36 2.91 9.33
C VAL A 396 7.95 2.60 7.98
N GLN A 397 7.89 1.33 7.58
CA GLN A 397 8.29 0.86 6.27
C GLN A 397 7.04 0.41 5.49
N GLY A 398 7.09 0.56 4.16
CA GLY A 398 6.07 0.06 3.25
C GLY A 398 6.72 -0.45 1.98
N VAL A 399 6.03 -1.32 1.26
CA VAL A 399 6.48 -1.89 -0.01
C VAL A 399 5.31 -2.08 -0.97
N ALA A 400 5.62 -2.18 -2.24
CA ALA A 400 4.73 -2.69 -3.29
C ALA A 400 5.52 -3.66 -4.18
N VAL A 401 4.79 -4.47 -4.95
CA VAL A 401 5.40 -5.36 -5.94
C VAL A 401 6.10 -4.55 -7.06
N PRO A 402 7.03 -5.16 -7.81
CA PRO A 402 7.63 -4.52 -8.99
C PRO A 402 6.58 -4.04 -10.01
N MET A 403 6.90 -2.97 -10.73
CA MET A 403 6.04 -2.45 -11.80
C MET A 403 6.04 -3.33 -13.06
N VAL A 404 7.14 -4.05 -13.28
CA VAL A 404 7.34 -4.97 -14.41
C VAL A 404 7.95 -6.28 -13.92
N HIS A 405 7.71 -7.36 -14.66
CA HIS A 405 8.19 -8.71 -14.34
C HIS A 405 9.72 -8.79 -14.14
N ASN A 406 10.50 -8.03 -14.91
CA ASN A 406 11.96 -7.99 -14.80
C ASN A 406 12.47 -6.79 -13.96
N GLY A 407 11.66 -6.32 -13.02
CA GLY A 407 11.94 -5.14 -12.21
C GLY A 407 11.97 -5.39 -10.71
N TYR A 408 12.15 -4.31 -9.97
CA TYR A 408 12.18 -4.28 -8.51
C TYR A 408 11.27 -3.19 -7.96
N GLY A 409 10.63 -3.47 -6.83
CA GLY A 409 10.16 -2.46 -5.89
C GLY A 409 11.25 -2.19 -4.85
N PHE A 410 11.68 -0.94 -4.68
CA PHE A 410 12.70 -0.57 -3.69
C PHE A 410 12.25 0.65 -2.88
N PHE A 411 12.01 0.45 -1.59
CA PHE A 411 11.42 1.45 -0.69
C PHE A 411 12.27 1.56 0.58
N TYR A 412 12.32 2.75 1.18
CA TYR A 412 13.20 3.04 2.34
C TYR A 412 12.64 4.20 3.18
N HIS A 413 13.13 4.37 4.43
CA HIS A 413 12.74 5.44 5.36
C HIS A 413 13.92 6.05 6.15
#